data_AF-A0A504L8I7-F1
#
_entry.id   AF-A0A504L8I7-F1
#
_cell.length_a   1.000
_cell.length_b   1.000
_cell.length_c   1.000
_cell.angle_alpha   90.00
_cell.angle_beta   90.00
_cell.angle_gamma   90.00
#
_symmetry.space_group_name_H-M   'P 1'
#
loop_
_entity.id
_entity.type
_entity.pdbx_description
1 polymer ?
#
loop_
_entity_poly.entity_id
_entity_poly.type
_entity_poly.pdbx_seq_one_letter_code
_entity_poly.pdbx_strand_id
1 'polypeptide(L)'
;MRQVTPGPWIVEYLETIDATLAPFGGRFVVHGGDVEVVENSWPGHLIVIEFPGRQHVRDWYNSPAYQAILSLRTENSQSDVIFVDGVEHPHNATDVLGQREKIDVSCARYGPAPFRPRREQGRPPG
;
A
#
# COMPACT_ATOMS: atom_id res chain seq x y z
N MET A 1 -3.53 -6.32 -1.11
CA MET A 1 -3.92 -6.58 0.29
C MET A 1 -4.66 -7.90 0.39
N ARG A 2 -4.23 -8.82 1.25
CA ARG A 2 -4.76 -10.19 1.38
C ARG A 2 -4.93 -10.55 2.87
N GLN A 3 -5.69 -11.60 3.15
CA GLN A 3 -5.93 -12.10 4.52
C GLN A 3 -6.38 -10.99 5.49
N VAL A 4 -7.37 -10.19 5.07
CA VAL A 4 -7.92 -9.12 5.91
C VAL A 4 -8.78 -9.75 6.99
N THR A 5 -8.50 -9.41 8.25
CA THR A 5 -9.37 -9.73 9.38
C THR A 5 -10.39 -8.60 9.53
N PRO A 6 -11.67 -8.80 9.19
CA PRO A 6 -12.68 -7.77 9.37
C PRO A 6 -12.83 -7.42 10.84
N GLY A 7 -12.98 -6.14 11.15
CA GLY A 7 -13.10 -5.68 12.53
C GLY A 7 -13.00 -4.17 12.67
N PRO A 8 -13.20 -3.65 13.90
CA PRO A 8 -13.24 -2.22 14.17
C PRO A 8 -11.95 -1.50 13.75
N TRP A 9 -10.80 -2.17 13.86
CA TRP A 9 -9.51 -1.59 13.46
C TRP A 9 -9.41 -1.29 11.97
N ILE A 10 -9.92 -2.18 11.11
CA ILE A 10 -9.93 -1.95 9.66
C ILE A 10 -10.95 -0.87 9.30
N VAL A 11 -12.09 -0.82 10.00
CA VAL A 11 -13.09 0.26 9.81
C VAL A 11 -12.48 1.62 10.14
N GLU A 12 -11.85 1.74 11.31
CA GLU A 12 -11.19 2.99 11.75
C GLU A 12 -10.09 3.43 10.77
N TYR A 13 -9.30 2.47 10.25
CA TYR A 13 -8.31 2.75 9.22
C TYR A 13 -8.96 3.35 7.95
N LEU A 14 -10.04 2.74 7.47
CA LEU A 14 -10.76 3.18 6.27
C LEU A 14 -11.43 4.54 6.47
N GLU A 15 -11.96 4.81 7.66
CA GLU A 15 -12.59 6.10 8.00
C GLU A 15 -11.57 7.25 8.13
N THR A 16 -10.31 6.93 8.43
CA THR A 16 -9.27 7.94 8.74
C THR A 16 -8.30 8.21 7.59
N ILE A 17 -8.05 7.23 6.71
CA ILE A 17 -6.98 7.33 5.70
C ILE A 17 -7.10 8.52 4.76
N ASP A 18 -8.31 8.90 4.34
CA ASP A 18 -8.54 10.02 3.42
C ASP A 18 -7.97 11.34 3.95
N ALA A 19 -8.15 11.61 5.24
CA ALA A 19 -7.63 12.81 5.88
C ALA A 19 -6.09 12.84 5.90
N THR A 20 -5.44 11.67 5.95
CA THR A 20 -3.98 11.59 5.90
C THR A 20 -3.43 11.85 4.49
N LEU A 21 -4.20 11.50 3.45
CA LEU A 21 -3.81 11.63 2.05
C LEU A 21 -3.92 13.06 1.53
N ALA A 22 -4.97 13.77 1.92
CA ALA A 22 -5.32 15.08 1.38
C ALA A 22 -4.18 16.12 1.39
N PRO A 23 -3.37 16.27 2.47
CA PRO A 23 -2.27 17.24 2.50
C PRO A 23 -1.14 16.96 1.49
N PHE A 24 -1.03 15.72 1.01
CA PHE A 24 0.03 15.27 0.10
C PHE A 24 -0.47 15.08 -1.34
N GLY A 25 -1.73 15.41 -1.61
CA GLY A 25 -2.36 15.24 -2.92
C GLY A 25 -2.59 13.78 -3.31
N GLY A 26 -2.66 12.87 -2.32
CA GLY A 26 -2.95 11.47 -2.56
C GLY A 26 -4.40 11.23 -3.00
N ARG A 27 -4.60 10.44 -4.06
CA ARG A 27 -5.93 10.09 -4.59
C ARG A 27 -6.03 8.60 -4.87
N PHE A 28 -7.11 7.96 -4.40
CA PHE A 28 -7.42 6.60 -4.82
C PHE A 28 -7.76 6.54 -6.31
N VAL A 29 -7.05 5.70 -7.06
CA VAL A 29 -7.34 5.32 -8.45
C VAL A 29 -8.03 3.95 -8.48
N VAL A 30 -7.61 3.04 -7.61
CA VAL A 30 -8.24 1.74 -7.37
C VAL A 30 -8.34 1.53 -5.87
N HIS A 31 -9.49 1.13 -5.35
CA HIS A 31 -9.65 0.84 -3.93
C HIS A 31 -10.59 -0.37 -3.71
N GLY A 32 -10.11 -1.57 -4.07
CA GLY A 32 -10.88 -2.80 -3.89
C GLY A 32 -12.04 -3.00 -4.87
N GLY A 33 -11.98 -2.39 -6.07
CA GLY A 33 -12.95 -2.65 -7.13
C GLY A 33 -12.91 -4.09 -7.65
N ASP A 34 -13.88 -4.44 -8.51
CA ASP A 34 -14.01 -5.78 -9.08
C ASP A 34 -12.78 -6.13 -9.93
N VAL A 35 -12.08 -7.19 -9.52
CA VAL A 35 -10.90 -7.70 -10.23
C VAL A 35 -11.31 -8.91 -11.07
N GLU A 36 -11.23 -8.76 -12.39
CA GLU A 36 -11.30 -9.88 -13.32
C GLU A 36 -9.89 -10.43 -13.56
N VAL A 37 -9.64 -11.67 -13.12
CA VAL A 37 -8.34 -12.34 -13.32
C VAL A 37 -8.37 -13.06 -14.66
N VAL A 38 -7.72 -12.47 -15.66
CA VAL A 38 -7.65 -13.04 -17.02
C VAL A 38 -6.56 -14.12 -17.14
N GLU A 39 -5.45 -13.96 -16.43
CA GLU A 39 -4.32 -14.90 -16.46
C GLU A 39 -3.77 -15.16 -15.04
N ASN A 40 -3.37 -16.41 -14.79
CA ASN A 40 -2.78 -16.89 -13.52
C ASN A 40 -3.69 -16.68 -12.29
N SER A 41 -3.15 -16.10 -11.22
CA SER A 41 -3.81 -15.95 -9.93
C SER A 41 -3.52 -14.59 -9.32
N TRP A 42 -4.55 -13.96 -8.75
CA TRP A 42 -4.43 -12.71 -8.01
C TRP A 42 -4.85 -12.91 -6.54
N PRO A 43 -3.95 -12.71 -5.56
CA PRO A 43 -4.16 -13.22 -4.20
C PRO A 43 -4.93 -12.28 -3.26
N GLY A 44 -5.53 -11.19 -3.73
CA GLY A 44 -6.26 -10.27 -2.84
C GLY A 44 -6.84 -9.02 -3.50
N HIS A 45 -6.93 -7.92 -2.76
CA HIS A 45 -7.40 -6.63 -3.25
C HIS A 45 -6.27 -5.79 -3.83
N LEU A 46 -6.55 -5.09 -4.94
CA LEU A 46 -5.68 -4.06 -5.51
C LEU A 46 -6.07 -2.69 -4.95
N ILE A 47 -5.08 -1.95 -4.48
CA ILE A 47 -5.21 -0.55 -4.06
C ILE A 47 -4.13 0.24 -4.79
N VAL A 48 -4.54 1.27 -5.52
CA VAL A 48 -3.65 2.18 -6.24
C VAL A 48 -3.97 3.59 -5.76
N ILE A 49 -2.97 4.27 -5.23
CA ILE A 49 -3.05 5.66 -4.80
C ILE A 49 -2.05 6.45 -5.63
N GLU A 50 -2.54 7.44 -6.36
CA GLU A 50 -1.74 8.36 -7.15
C GLU A 50 -1.34 9.56 -6.31
N PHE A 51 -0.10 10.01 -6.50
CA PHE A 51 0.45 11.21 -5.89
C PHE A 51 1.09 12.09 -6.97
N PRO A 52 1.21 13.41 -6.75
CA PRO A 52 1.85 14.32 -7.72
C PRO A 52 3.32 13.98 -8.01
N GLY A 53 3.99 13.24 -7.11
CA GLY A 53 5.34 12.75 -7.36
C GLY A 53 5.91 11.92 -6.21
N ARG A 54 7.12 11.38 -6.43
CA ARG A 54 7.78 10.44 -5.53
C ARG A 54 7.99 10.97 -4.10
N GLN A 55 8.29 12.26 -3.95
CA GLN A 55 8.50 12.84 -2.63
C GLN A 55 7.18 12.91 -1.83
N HIS A 56 6.07 13.27 -2.47
CA HIS A 56 4.75 13.36 -1.81
C HIS A 56 4.31 12.03 -1.18
N VAL A 57 4.48 10.90 -1.88
CA VAL A 57 4.14 9.59 -1.31
C VAL A 57 5.07 9.21 -0.15
N ARG A 58 6.35 9.59 -0.20
CA ARG A 58 7.29 9.36 0.90
C ARG A 58 6.94 10.20 2.12
N ASP A 59 6.60 11.47 1.92
CA ASP A 59 6.23 12.38 3.00
C ASP A 59 4.91 11.96 3.64
N TRP A 60 3.92 11.55 2.83
CA TRP A 60 2.68 10.96 3.32
C TRP A 60 2.94 9.71 4.15
N TYR A 61 3.70 8.75 3.61
CA TYR A 61 3.96 7.48 4.28
C TYR A 61 4.71 7.70 5.60
N ASN A 62 5.64 8.66 5.65
CA ASN A 62 6.39 9.00 6.86
C ASN A 62 5.67 10.00 7.78
N SER A 63 4.50 10.51 7.38
CA SER A 63 3.79 11.52 8.16
C SER A 63 3.33 10.97 9.51
N PRO A 64 3.37 11.79 10.59
CA PRO A 64 2.86 11.36 11.88
C PRO A 64 1.40 10.88 11.83
N ALA A 65 0.56 11.54 11.01
CA ALA A 65 -0.84 11.20 10.86
C ALA A 65 -1.04 9.80 10.25
N TYR A 66 -0.33 9.46 9.16
CA TYR A 66 -0.45 8.14 8.55
C TYR A 66 0.21 7.05 9.41
N GLN A 67 1.37 7.33 10.01
CA GLN A 67 2.04 6.38 10.90
C GLN A 67 1.20 6.02 12.12
N ALA A 68 0.37 6.95 12.63
CA ALA A 68 -0.54 6.68 13.74
C ALA A 68 -1.62 5.63 13.42
N ILE A 69 -2.04 5.52 12.16
CA ILE A 69 -3.07 4.57 11.72
C ILE A 69 -2.51 3.34 11.00
N LEU A 70 -1.21 3.30 10.71
CA LEU A 70 -0.60 2.26 9.89
C LEU A 70 -0.79 0.85 10.50
N SER A 71 -0.64 0.72 11.82
CA SER A 71 -0.76 -0.56 12.54
C SER A 71 -2.15 -1.17 12.42
N LEU A 72 -3.19 -0.35 12.37
CA LEU A 72 -4.58 -0.78 12.18
C LEU A 72 -4.71 -1.68 10.94
N ARG A 73 -4.01 -1.33 9.85
CA ARG A 73 -3.96 -2.16 8.65
C ARG A 73 -2.91 -3.26 8.72
N THR A 74 -1.68 -2.97 9.13
CA THR A 74 -0.57 -3.95 9.03
C THR A 74 -0.67 -5.11 10.01
N GLU A 75 -1.39 -4.94 11.12
CA GLU A 75 -1.64 -6.03 12.07
C GLU A 75 -2.87 -6.87 11.71
N ASN A 76 -3.74 -6.36 10.83
CA ASN A 76 -5.02 -6.99 10.47
C ASN A 76 -5.11 -7.38 8.98
N SER A 77 -4.00 -7.29 8.23
CA SER A 77 -3.91 -7.72 6.84
C SER A 77 -2.47 -8.00 6.44
N GLN A 78 -2.29 -8.78 5.37
CA GLN A 78 -1.00 -8.91 4.69
C GLN A 78 -1.01 -8.07 3.42
N SER A 79 0.00 -7.23 3.24
CA SER A 79 0.09 -6.35 2.07
C SER A 79 1.54 -6.13 1.65
N ASP A 80 1.79 -6.27 0.36
CA ASP A 80 3.00 -5.77 -0.28
C ASP A 80 2.74 -4.31 -0.68
N VAL A 81 3.60 -3.39 -0.23
CA VAL A 81 3.50 -1.96 -0.54
C VAL A 81 4.76 -1.53 -1.26
N ILE A 82 4.58 -0.99 -2.47
CA ILE A 82 5.67 -0.47 -3.29
C ILE A 82 5.32 0.96 -3.71
N PHE A 83 6.36 1.77 -3.93
CA PHE A 83 6.22 3.02 -4.66
C PHE A 83 6.77 2.79 -6.06
N VAL A 84 6.03 3.21 -7.08
CA VAL A 84 6.43 3.10 -8.48
C VAL A 84 6.25 4.45 -9.15
N ASP A 85 7.16 4.81 -10.06
CA ASP A 85 6.98 6.01 -10.89
C ASP A 85 6.11 5.62 -12.10
N GLY A 86 5.17 6.49 -12.45
CA GLY A 86 4.44 6.37 -13.71
C GLY A 86 5.30 6.77 -14.91
N VAL A 87 4.71 6.67 -16.09
CA VAL A 87 5.29 7.15 -17.36
C VAL A 87 4.52 8.36 -17.86
N GLU A 88 5.22 9.29 -18.52
CA GLU A 88 4.59 10.40 -19.22
C GLU A 88 3.88 9.89 -20.47
N HIS A 89 2.73 10.49 -20.81
CA HIS A 89 1.98 10.13 -22.01
C HIS A 89 2.26 11.14 -23.14
N PRO A 90 2.45 10.69 -24.40
CA PRO A 90 2.37 9.29 -24.83
C PRO A 90 3.62 8.46 -24.45
N HIS A 91 3.41 7.21 -24.03
CA HIS A 91 4.46 6.22 -23.79
C HIS A 91 4.24 5.01 -24.70
N ASN A 92 5.29 4.57 -25.38
CA ASN A 92 5.27 3.34 -26.18
C ASN A 92 5.95 2.20 -25.44
N ALA A 93 5.49 0.97 -25.65
CA ALA A 93 6.08 -0.21 -25.04
C ALA A 93 7.60 -0.33 -25.31
N THR A 94 8.09 0.15 -26.46
CA THR A 94 9.51 0.12 -26.82
C THR A 94 10.37 1.10 -26.03
N ASP A 95 9.79 2.10 -25.39
CA ASP A 95 10.52 3.13 -24.66
C ASP A 95 11.28 2.54 -23.45
N VAL A 96 10.83 1.40 -22.91
CA VAL A 96 11.52 0.67 -21.84
C VAL A 96 12.86 0.10 -22.29
N LEU A 97 13.04 -0.19 -23.59
CA LEU A 97 14.29 -0.73 -24.12
C LEU A 97 15.42 0.30 -24.12
N GLY A 98 15.09 1.60 -24.12
CA GLY A 98 16.04 2.69 -23.96
C GLY A 98 16.42 2.96 -22.50
N GLN A 99 15.68 2.38 -21.54
CA GLN A 99 15.86 2.62 -20.10
C GLN A 99 16.63 1.48 -19.41
N ARG A 100 17.49 0.77 -20.14
CA ARG A 100 18.21 -0.45 -19.68
C ARG A 100 18.98 -0.31 -18.37
N GLU A 101 19.40 0.89 -17.97
CA GLU A 101 20.04 1.13 -16.67
C GLU A 101 19.06 1.24 -15.49
N LYS A 102 17.76 1.49 -15.74
CA LYS A 102 16.70 1.60 -14.71
C LYS A 102 15.94 0.29 -14.48
N ILE A 103 16.06 -0.69 -15.39
CA ILE A 103 15.52 -2.04 -15.19
C ILE A 103 16.51 -2.84 -14.33
N ASP A 104 16.68 -2.40 -13.08
CA ASP A 104 17.24 -3.24 -12.03
C ASP A 104 16.09 -4.13 -11.53
N VAL A 105 16.05 -5.39 -11.99
CA VAL A 105 15.06 -6.41 -11.57
C VAL A 105 15.32 -6.88 -10.13
N SER A 106 16.24 -6.23 -9.42
CA SER A 106 16.46 -6.40 -7.98
C SER A 106 15.28 -5.84 -7.18
N CYS A 107 14.26 -6.68 -7.01
CA CYS A 107 13.16 -6.50 -6.05
C CYS A 107 13.64 -6.53 -4.56
N ALA A 108 14.92 -6.33 -4.28
CA ALA A 108 15.55 -6.67 -3.01
C ALA A 108 16.24 -5.49 -2.33
N ARG A 109 15.52 -4.41 -2.00
CA ARG A 109 16.01 -3.41 -1.03
C ARG A 109 15.02 -2.96 0.05
N TYR A 110 13.79 -3.43 0.02
CA TYR A 110 12.87 -3.28 1.14
C TYR A 110 12.49 -4.66 1.65
N GLY A 111 13.28 -5.17 2.61
CA GLY A 111 12.89 -6.36 3.36
C GLY A 111 11.58 -6.09 4.10
N PRO A 112 10.69 -7.08 4.24
CA PRO A 112 9.48 -6.91 5.03
C PRO A 112 9.87 -6.51 6.45
N ALA A 113 9.22 -5.49 7.01
CA ALA A 113 9.28 -5.25 8.44
C ALA A 113 8.87 -6.57 9.15
N PRO A 114 9.63 -7.04 10.15
CA PRO A 114 9.34 -8.32 10.78
C PRO A 114 7.94 -8.28 11.41
N PHE A 115 7.12 -9.25 11.03
CA PHE A 115 5.83 -9.51 11.65
C PHE A 115 6.02 -9.71 13.15
N ARG A 116 5.42 -8.84 13.97
CA ARG A 116 5.39 -9.00 15.43
C ARG A 116 3.99 -9.48 15.82
N PRO A 117 3.80 -10.77 16.14
CA PRO A 117 2.51 -11.24 16.66
C PRO A 117 2.18 -10.55 17.99
N ARG A 118 0.91 -10.21 18.16
CA ARG A 118 0.33 -9.57 19.34
C ARG A 118 0.70 -10.37 20.61
N ARG A 119 1.24 -9.70 21.64
CA ARG A 119 1.26 -10.26 23.00
C ARG A 119 -0.18 -10.35 23.49
N GLU A 120 -0.64 -11.54 23.81
CA GLU A 120 -1.93 -11.78 24.46
C GLU A 120 -2.03 -10.87 25.71
N GLN A 121 -2.88 -9.84 25.64
CA GLN A 121 -3.28 -9.11 26.82
C GLN A 121 -4.25 -10.02 27.59
N GLY A 122 -3.83 -10.39 28.79
CA GLY A 122 -4.55 -11.30 29.67
C GLY A 122 -5.99 -10.90 29.88
N ARG A 123 -6.86 -11.90 29.73
CA ARG A 123 -8.26 -11.90 30.20
C ARG A 123 -8.28 -11.58 31.70
N PRO A 124 -9.09 -10.62 32.19
CA PRO A 124 -9.23 -10.44 33.63
C PRO A 124 -9.98 -11.65 34.24
N PRO A 125 -9.63 -12.10 35.46
CA PRO A 125 -10.40 -13.11 36.15
C PRO A 125 -11.79 -12.55 36.51
N GLY A 126 -12.80 -13.41 36.44
CA GLY A 126 -14.19 -13.11 36.81
C GLY A 126 -14.44 -13.08 38.30
#